data_AF-A0A5S5CQ68-F1
#
_entry.id   AF-A0A5S5CQ68-F1
#
_cell.length_a   1.000
_cell.length_b   1.000
_cell.length_c   1.000
_cell.angle_alpha   90.00
_cell.angle_beta   90.00
_cell.angle_gamma   90.00
#
_symmetry.space_group_name_H-M   'P 1'
#
loop_
_entity.id
_entity.type
_entity.pdbx_description
1 polymer ?
#
loop_
_entity_poly.entity_id
_entity_poly.type
_entity_poly.pdbx_seq_one_letter_code
_entity_poly.pdbx_strand_id
1 'polypeptide(L)'
;MMAGPTVVHDQAEFDAAVAAGAGWIRIAAPRGVWVEVASPRGVDVEASGSASVSAFDSASVSAFGSASVSAFDSASVSAFDSASVSASGSASVSAFDSASVSAFDSASVSAFDSASVSAFDSASVSASGSASVSAFDSASVSASGSASVSASGSASVSASGSASVSASGSASVSASGSASVSAFDSASVSASGSASVSASGSASVRAFDSASVRASSRVAVHLHSGKAQIAGGVVIDHTDVDRSDVGTWLDYNGITVSDGIATFYKAVDQQLRAGHGYILTTYPIGETVTAPDWDPVQRCGYGLHATGDPGLSESYYLGDDPRCRYLELAVPVEGLVVLDDKVKFQSCTVVREVKLTGAPLAGGAQ
;
A
#
# COMPACT_ATOMS: atom_id res chain seq x y z
N MET A 1 -0.60 -24.60 45.02
CA MET A 1 -1.14 -25.40 43.89
C MET A 1 -2.15 -24.52 43.19
N MET A 2 -1.94 -24.15 41.93
CA MET A 2 -3.02 -23.55 41.16
C MET A 2 -4.07 -24.65 40.93
N ALA A 3 -5.33 -24.35 41.20
CA ALA A 3 -6.43 -25.29 40.93
C ALA A 3 -6.46 -25.59 39.42
N GLY A 4 -6.80 -26.83 39.05
CA GLY A 4 -7.01 -27.21 37.65
C GLY A 4 -8.21 -26.49 37.03
N PRO A 5 -8.48 -26.71 35.72
CA PRO A 5 -9.56 -26.03 35.04
C PRO A 5 -10.92 -26.50 35.58
N THR A 6 -11.88 -25.59 35.67
CA THR A 6 -13.30 -25.96 35.74
C THR A 6 -13.72 -26.45 34.36
N VAL A 7 -14.03 -27.74 34.24
CA VAL A 7 -14.47 -28.33 32.97
C VAL A 7 -15.96 -28.12 32.79
N VAL A 8 -16.36 -27.62 31.62
CA VAL A 8 -17.77 -27.35 31.26
C VAL A 8 -18.08 -27.98 29.90
N HIS A 9 -19.33 -28.40 29.72
CA HIS A 9 -19.81 -29.13 28.55
C HIS A 9 -20.95 -28.42 27.81
N ASP A 10 -21.53 -27.37 28.40
CA ASP A 10 -22.57 -26.54 27.81
C ASP A 10 -22.54 -25.10 28.33
N GLN A 11 -23.45 -24.26 27.83
CA GLN A 11 -23.54 -22.85 28.22
C GLN A 11 -23.90 -22.67 29.70
N ALA A 12 -24.79 -23.50 30.24
CA ALA A 12 -25.25 -23.34 31.62
C ALA A 12 -24.12 -23.63 32.61
N GLU A 13 -23.30 -24.64 32.33
CA GLU A 13 -22.10 -24.94 33.09
C GLU A 13 -21.04 -23.84 32.96
N PHE A 14 -20.87 -23.28 31.77
CA PHE A 14 -19.98 -22.14 31.54
C PHE A 14 -20.40 -20.91 32.36
N ASP A 15 -21.66 -20.50 32.27
CA ASP A 15 -22.20 -19.35 33.00
C ASP A 15 -22.09 -19.55 34.52
N ALA A 16 -22.36 -20.78 35.01
CA ALA A 16 -22.22 -21.14 36.41
C ALA A 16 -20.76 -21.05 36.88
N ALA A 17 -19.80 -21.51 36.06
CA ALA A 17 -18.38 -21.43 36.35
C ALA A 17 -17.89 -19.97 36.41
N VAL A 18 -18.33 -19.12 35.48
CA VAL A 18 -18.04 -17.68 35.50
C VAL A 18 -18.64 -17.01 36.74
N ALA A 19 -19.90 -17.29 37.06
CA ALA A 19 -20.57 -16.74 38.25
C ALA A 19 -19.91 -17.20 39.56
N ALA A 20 -19.31 -18.39 39.57
CA ALA A 20 -18.53 -18.91 40.69
C ALA A 20 -17.11 -18.29 40.79
N GLY A 21 -16.72 -17.43 39.86
CA GLY A 21 -15.40 -16.79 39.84
C GLY A 21 -14.26 -17.74 39.44
N ALA A 22 -14.54 -18.72 38.57
CA ALA A 22 -13.50 -19.59 38.03
C ALA A 22 -12.46 -18.78 37.24
N GLY A 23 -11.19 -18.85 37.62
CA GLY A 23 -10.10 -18.18 36.89
C GLY A 23 -9.65 -18.91 35.62
N TRP A 24 -9.99 -20.20 35.48
CA TRP A 24 -9.66 -21.02 34.31
C TRP A 24 -10.81 -21.99 34.02
N ILE A 25 -11.34 -21.93 32.80
CA ILE A 25 -12.44 -22.77 32.33
C ILE A 25 -11.99 -23.54 31.08
N ARG A 26 -12.17 -24.86 31.09
CA ARG A 26 -12.01 -25.71 29.90
C ARG A 26 -13.38 -26.10 29.36
N ILE A 27 -13.67 -25.67 28.14
CA ILE A 27 -14.83 -26.06 27.36
C ILE A 27 -14.51 -27.38 26.64
N ALA A 28 -15.20 -28.43 27.05
CA ALA A 28 -15.16 -29.78 26.49
C ALA A 28 -16.56 -30.20 26.01
N ALA A 29 -17.25 -29.27 25.34
CA ALA A 29 -18.59 -29.46 24.83
C ALA A 29 -18.63 -30.52 23.70
N PRO A 30 -19.68 -31.35 23.64
CA PRO A 30 -19.86 -32.29 22.54
C PRO A 30 -20.13 -31.56 21.22
N ARG A 31 -19.89 -32.27 20.10
CA ARG A 31 -20.11 -31.70 18.76
C ARG A 31 -21.52 -31.12 18.62
N GLY A 32 -21.60 -29.89 18.10
CA GLY A 32 -22.87 -29.20 17.86
C GLY A 32 -23.38 -28.37 19.05
N VAL A 33 -22.74 -28.46 20.21
CA VAL A 33 -23.01 -27.55 21.34
C VAL A 33 -22.05 -26.38 21.26
N TRP A 34 -22.62 -25.18 21.09
CA TRP A 34 -21.88 -23.92 21.09
C TRP A 34 -21.91 -23.32 22.50
N VAL A 35 -20.75 -22.79 22.91
CA VAL A 35 -20.62 -21.98 24.12
C VAL A 35 -20.23 -20.55 23.72
N GLU A 36 -21.05 -19.59 24.11
CA GLU A 36 -20.79 -18.17 23.97
C GLU A 36 -19.92 -17.67 25.12
N VAL A 37 -18.84 -16.97 24.76
CA VAL A 37 -17.83 -16.43 25.66
C VAL A 37 -17.77 -14.92 25.42
N ALA A 38 -18.42 -14.15 26.27
CA ALA A 38 -18.41 -12.68 26.21
C ALA A 38 -17.69 -12.11 27.45
N SER A 39 -16.47 -11.59 27.24
CA SER A 39 -15.65 -10.86 28.24
C SER A 39 -15.73 -11.31 29.71
N PRO A 40 -15.45 -12.58 30.05
CA PRO A 40 -15.27 -12.95 31.44
C PRO A 40 -13.94 -12.33 31.92
N ARG A 41 -14.00 -11.17 32.60
CA ARG A 41 -12.80 -10.48 33.08
C ARG A 41 -11.98 -11.40 33.99
N GLY A 42 -10.73 -11.67 33.61
CA GLY A 42 -9.80 -12.46 34.40
C GLY A 42 -10.04 -13.97 34.36
N VAL A 43 -10.69 -14.48 33.30
CA VAL A 43 -10.90 -15.91 33.10
C VAL A 43 -10.13 -16.38 31.86
N ASP A 44 -9.24 -17.34 32.06
CA ASP A 44 -8.61 -18.07 30.96
C ASP A 44 -9.59 -19.11 30.41
N VAL A 45 -9.95 -19.01 29.13
CA VAL A 45 -10.86 -19.95 28.48
C VAL A 45 -10.11 -20.85 27.51
N GLU A 46 -10.24 -22.16 27.70
CA GLU A 46 -9.64 -23.19 26.85
C GLU A 46 -10.74 -23.97 26.12
N ALA A 47 -10.73 -24.00 24.80
CA ALA A 47 -11.57 -24.88 23.98
C ALA A 47 -10.75 -26.09 23.52
N SER A 48 -11.24 -27.30 23.75
CA SER A 48 -10.49 -28.52 23.45
C SER A 48 -11.35 -29.59 22.77
N GLY A 49 -10.68 -30.53 22.08
CA GLY A 49 -11.35 -31.65 21.43
C GLY A 49 -12.22 -31.18 20.26
N SER A 50 -13.53 -31.32 20.37
CA SER A 50 -14.49 -30.92 19.35
C SER A 50 -15.43 -29.80 19.82
N ALA A 51 -14.99 -29.03 20.81
CA ALA A 51 -15.75 -27.91 21.34
C ALA A 51 -15.96 -26.83 20.27
N SER A 52 -17.14 -26.19 20.31
CA SER A 52 -17.47 -25.04 19.47
C SER A 52 -17.69 -23.82 20.36
N VAL A 53 -16.98 -22.72 20.07
CA VAL A 53 -17.01 -21.50 20.90
C VAL A 53 -17.29 -20.28 20.03
N SER A 54 -18.19 -19.41 20.49
CA SER A 54 -18.36 -18.07 19.94
C SER A 54 -17.78 -17.06 20.92
N ALA A 55 -16.66 -16.44 20.57
CA ALA A 55 -15.95 -15.47 21.40
C ALA A 55 -16.29 -14.04 20.94
N PHE A 56 -16.69 -13.20 21.88
CA PHE A 56 -17.11 -11.81 21.63
C PHE A 56 -16.34 -10.83 22.52
N ASP A 57 -16.38 -9.55 22.12
CA ASP A 57 -15.77 -8.44 22.87
C ASP A 57 -14.31 -8.72 23.22
N SER A 58 -13.87 -8.52 24.47
CA SER A 58 -12.49 -8.79 24.91
C SER A 58 -12.28 -10.20 25.45
N ALA A 59 -13.02 -11.19 24.95
CA ALA A 59 -12.81 -12.59 25.31
C ALA A 59 -11.44 -13.08 24.82
N SER A 60 -10.76 -13.84 25.68
CA SER A 60 -9.50 -14.53 25.34
C SER A 60 -9.72 -16.04 25.36
N VAL A 61 -9.52 -16.71 24.23
CA VAL A 61 -9.74 -18.16 24.08
C VAL A 61 -8.49 -18.85 23.53
N SER A 62 -8.05 -19.92 24.16
CA SER A 62 -7.06 -20.85 23.59
C SER A 62 -7.78 -22.07 23.02
N ALA A 63 -7.60 -22.35 21.73
CA ALA A 63 -8.26 -23.45 21.02
C ALA A 63 -7.23 -24.53 20.66
N PHE A 64 -7.52 -25.78 21.03
CA PHE A 64 -6.64 -26.93 20.84
C PHE A 64 -7.33 -28.08 20.08
N GLY A 65 -6.52 -28.93 19.45
CA GLY A 65 -7.01 -30.13 18.76
C GLY A 65 -7.89 -29.79 17.57
N SER A 66 -9.18 -30.13 17.61
CA SER A 66 -10.14 -29.86 16.53
C SER A 66 -11.25 -28.89 16.97
N ALA A 67 -10.95 -28.05 17.98
CA ALA A 67 -11.89 -27.04 18.44
C ALA A 67 -12.18 -26.03 17.32
N SER A 68 -13.41 -25.54 17.29
CA SER A 68 -13.86 -24.51 16.34
C SER A 68 -14.22 -23.24 17.10
N VAL A 69 -13.64 -22.10 16.72
CA VAL A 69 -13.90 -20.81 17.36
C VAL A 69 -14.37 -19.79 16.33
N SER A 70 -15.49 -19.13 16.60
CA SER A 70 -15.89 -17.92 15.90
C SER A 70 -15.51 -16.73 16.78
N ALA A 71 -14.62 -15.85 16.32
CA ALA A 71 -14.11 -14.71 17.05
C ALA A 71 -14.62 -13.40 16.43
N PHE A 72 -15.23 -12.55 17.26
CA PHE A 72 -15.86 -11.31 16.84
C PHE A 72 -15.32 -10.11 17.63
N ASP A 73 -15.54 -8.92 17.10
CA ASP A 73 -15.20 -7.64 17.74
C ASP A 73 -13.73 -7.54 18.15
N SER A 74 -13.38 -7.57 19.44
CA SER A 74 -12.00 -7.47 19.91
C SER A 74 -11.47 -8.78 20.50
N ALA A 75 -12.10 -9.91 20.13
CA ALA A 75 -11.78 -11.20 20.73
C ALA A 75 -10.37 -11.62 20.34
N SER A 76 -9.66 -12.24 21.27
CA SER A 76 -8.31 -12.74 21.08
C SER A 76 -8.31 -14.27 21.14
N VAL A 77 -7.80 -14.91 20.08
CA VAL A 77 -7.75 -16.38 19.99
C VAL A 77 -6.32 -16.85 19.76
N SER A 78 -5.86 -17.82 20.54
CA SER A 78 -4.67 -18.62 20.21
C SER A 78 -5.11 -19.99 19.73
N ALA A 79 -4.81 -20.34 18.49
CA ALA A 79 -5.23 -21.57 17.84
C ALA A 79 -4.03 -22.49 17.60
N PHE A 80 -4.15 -23.74 18.04
CA PHE A 80 -3.09 -24.75 17.99
C PHE A 80 -3.58 -26.02 17.27
N ASP A 81 -2.63 -26.86 16.87
CA ASP A 81 -2.89 -28.15 16.20
C ASP A 81 -3.78 -28.01 14.96
N SER A 82 -4.99 -28.57 14.95
CA SER A 82 -5.96 -28.50 13.83
C SER A 82 -7.17 -27.64 14.19
N ALA A 83 -7.02 -26.71 15.14
CA ALA A 83 -8.08 -25.80 15.52
C ALA A 83 -8.49 -24.95 14.32
N SER A 84 -9.79 -24.69 14.21
CA SER A 84 -10.37 -23.89 13.13
C SER A 84 -10.93 -22.59 13.72
N VAL A 85 -10.55 -21.46 13.16
CA VAL A 85 -11.01 -20.14 13.61
C VAL A 85 -11.64 -19.37 12.47
N SER A 86 -12.81 -18.78 12.70
CA SER A 86 -13.37 -17.73 11.86
C SER A 86 -13.30 -16.42 12.63
N ALA A 87 -12.57 -15.42 12.13
CA ALA A 87 -12.35 -14.14 12.78
C ALA A 87 -12.90 -13.00 11.94
N SER A 88 -13.67 -12.10 12.55
CA SER A 88 -14.21 -10.91 11.89
C SER A 88 -14.19 -9.68 12.81
N GLY A 89 -14.49 -8.51 12.27
CA GLY A 89 -14.34 -7.25 13.02
C GLY A 89 -12.87 -6.94 13.31
N SER A 90 -12.52 -6.62 14.55
CA SER A 90 -11.15 -6.33 14.99
C SER A 90 -10.51 -7.52 15.75
N ALA A 91 -11.02 -8.73 15.53
CA ALA A 91 -10.56 -9.92 16.24
C ALA A 91 -9.09 -10.19 15.93
N SER A 92 -8.37 -10.69 16.94
CA SER A 92 -6.94 -11.00 16.84
C SER A 92 -6.71 -12.49 17.02
N VAL A 93 -5.98 -13.12 16.09
CA VAL A 93 -5.69 -14.56 16.12
C VAL A 93 -4.20 -14.82 16.04
N SER A 94 -3.67 -15.67 16.92
CA SER A 94 -2.37 -16.31 16.75
C SER A 94 -2.58 -17.77 16.37
N ALA A 95 -2.15 -18.18 15.19
CA ALA A 95 -2.34 -19.51 14.64
C ALA A 95 -1.00 -20.25 14.53
N PHE A 96 -0.95 -21.45 15.09
CA PHE A 96 0.25 -22.29 15.16
C PHE A 96 0.00 -23.66 14.53
N ASP A 97 1.07 -24.39 14.25
CA ASP A 97 1.04 -25.76 13.72
C ASP A 97 0.18 -25.89 12.47
N SER A 98 -0.92 -26.64 12.49
CA SER A 98 -1.82 -26.87 11.35
C SER A 98 -3.14 -26.11 11.49
N ALA A 99 -3.18 -25.07 12.35
CA ALA A 99 -4.39 -24.32 12.61
C ALA A 99 -4.87 -23.64 11.32
N SER A 100 -6.19 -23.61 11.15
CA SER A 100 -6.84 -23.02 9.97
C SER A 100 -7.64 -21.79 10.37
N VAL A 101 -7.42 -20.66 9.71
CA VAL A 101 -8.08 -19.39 10.01
C VAL A 101 -8.74 -18.82 8.77
N SER A 102 -10.01 -18.41 8.88
CA SER A 102 -10.65 -17.49 7.93
C SER A 102 -10.76 -16.12 8.60
N ALA A 103 -10.17 -15.09 8.01
CA ALA A 103 -10.11 -13.74 8.54
C ALA A 103 -10.83 -12.76 7.60
N PHE A 104 -11.75 -11.97 8.16
CA PHE A 104 -12.62 -11.03 7.46
C PHE A 104 -12.50 -9.62 8.06
N ASP A 105 -13.01 -8.62 7.33
CA ASP A 105 -13.03 -7.21 7.75
C ASP A 105 -11.66 -6.69 8.19
N SER A 106 -11.49 -6.30 9.46
CA SER A 106 -10.23 -5.75 10.02
C SER A 106 -9.53 -6.77 10.91
N ALA A 107 -9.85 -8.06 10.79
CA ALA A 107 -9.26 -9.09 11.63
C ALA A 107 -7.75 -9.16 11.41
N SER A 108 -7.02 -9.38 12.50
CA SER A 108 -5.56 -9.46 12.51
C SER A 108 -5.10 -10.87 12.86
N VAL A 109 -4.25 -11.47 12.02
CA VAL A 109 -3.77 -12.85 12.21
C VAL A 109 -2.24 -12.89 12.21
N SER A 110 -1.65 -13.55 13.19
CA SER A 110 -0.25 -14.00 13.17
C SER A 110 -0.23 -15.50 12.90
N ALA A 111 0.35 -15.92 11.78
CA ALA A 111 0.41 -17.30 11.34
C ALA A 111 1.86 -17.82 11.39
N PHE A 112 2.04 -18.96 12.03
CA PHE A 112 3.33 -19.59 12.26
C PHE A 112 3.34 -21.04 11.78
N ASP A 113 4.54 -21.60 11.61
CA ASP A 113 4.77 -23.00 11.25
C ASP A 113 4.00 -23.45 10.00
N SER A 114 3.00 -24.31 10.09
CA SER A 114 2.22 -24.79 8.93
C SER A 114 0.79 -24.23 8.91
N ALA A 115 0.55 -23.14 9.65
CA ALA A 115 -0.79 -22.57 9.78
C ALA A 115 -1.30 -22.10 8.41
N SER A 116 -2.59 -22.29 8.19
CA SER A 116 -3.26 -21.94 6.94
C SER A 116 -4.26 -20.81 7.18
N VAL A 117 -4.16 -19.73 6.40
CA VAL A 117 -5.01 -18.55 6.54
C VAL A 117 -5.66 -18.20 5.21
N SER A 118 -6.97 -17.97 5.22
CA SER A 118 -7.68 -17.26 4.15
C SER A 118 -8.06 -15.87 4.66
N ALA A 119 -7.56 -14.82 4.02
CA ALA A 119 -7.76 -13.43 4.41
C ALA A 119 -8.54 -12.67 3.33
N PHE A 120 -9.60 -11.99 3.76
CA PHE A 120 -10.54 -11.27 2.90
C PHE A 120 -10.65 -9.80 3.32
N ASP A 121 -11.24 -8.98 2.45
CA ASP A 121 -11.51 -7.55 2.70
C ASP A 121 -10.26 -6.78 3.16
N SER A 122 -10.25 -6.21 4.36
CA SER A 122 -9.12 -5.44 4.92
C SER A 122 -8.31 -6.23 5.96
N ALA A 123 -8.45 -7.56 5.98
CA ALA A 123 -7.79 -8.40 6.98
C ALA A 123 -6.27 -8.29 6.86
N SER A 124 -5.60 -8.31 8.01
CA SER A 124 -4.14 -8.15 8.11
C SER A 124 -3.50 -9.45 8.61
N VAL A 125 -2.50 -9.96 7.88
CA VAL A 125 -1.82 -11.22 8.22
C VAL A 125 -0.31 -11.02 8.31
N SER A 126 0.30 -11.45 9.41
CA SER A 126 1.74 -11.68 9.51
C SER A 126 2.03 -13.17 9.42
N ALA A 127 2.75 -13.60 8.39
CA ALA A 127 3.06 -15.01 8.13
C ALA A 127 4.57 -15.27 8.20
N SER A 128 4.95 -16.34 8.90
CA SER A 128 6.33 -16.79 9.03
C SER A 128 6.42 -18.31 9.08
N GLY A 129 7.65 -18.87 9.09
CA GLY A 129 7.83 -20.31 9.04
C GLY A 129 7.46 -20.86 7.66
N SER A 130 6.59 -21.87 7.62
CA SER A 130 6.02 -22.48 6.40
C SER A 130 4.53 -22.15 6.24
N ALA A 131 4.07 -21.07 6.88
CA ALA A 131 2.66 -20.71 6.90
C ALA A 131 2.16 -20.44 5.48
N SER A 132 0.91 -20.84 5.21
CA SER A 132 0.26 -20.69 3.91
C SER A 132 -0.88 -19.69 4.00
N VAL A 133 -0.87 -18.68 3.12
CA VAL A 133 -1.89 -17.61 3.11
C VAL A 133 -2.52 -17.49 1.74
N SER A 134 -3.85 -17.46 1.69
CA SER A 134 -4.62 -16.98 0.53
C SER A 134 -5.18 -15.61 0.86
N ALA A 135 -4.78 -14.58 0.10
CA ALA A 135 -5.17 -13.20 0.30
C ALA A 135 -6.03 -12.70 -0.88
N PHE A 136 -7.18 -12.12 -0.54
CA PHE A 136 -8.19 -11.65 -1.48
C PHE A 136 -8.54 -10.19 -1.23
N ASP A 137 -9.18 -9.57 -2.22
CA ASP A 137 -9.69 -8.20 -2.15
C ASP A 137 -8.64 -7.19 -1.70
N SER A 138 -8.77 -6.54 -0.54
CA SER A 138 -7.80 -5.53 -0.06
C SER A 138 -6.92 -6.05 1.09
N ALA A 139 -6.84 -7.39 1.24
CA ALA A 139 -6.14 -7.99 2.36
C ALA A 139 -4.65 -7.65 2.31
N SER A 140 -4.07 -7.44 3.49
CA SER A 140 -2.67 -7.05 3.66
C SER A 140 -1.87 -8.17 4.31
N VAL A 141 -0.77 -8.59 3.69
CA VAL A 141 0.07 -9.69 4.17
C VAL A 141 1.53 -9.26 4.30
N SER A 142 2.13 -9.52 5.45
CA SER A 142 3.58 -9.51 5.65
C SER A 142 4.09 -10.95 5.73
N ALA A 143 4.87 -11.38 4.75
CA ALA A 143 5.40 -12.74 4.64
C ALA A 143 6.92 -12.77 4.80
N SER A 144 7.41 -13.71 5.61
CA SER A 144 8.83 -13.91 5.89
C SER A 144 9.17 -15.40 6.03
N GLY A 145 10.46 -15.73 6.15
CA GLY A 145 10.89 -17.12 6.27
C GLY A 145 10.63 -17.89 4.97
N SER A 146 9.93 -19.03 5.06
CA SER A 146 9.49 -19.84 3.91
C SER A 146 7.98 -19.78 3.70
N ALA A 147 7.33 -18.72 4.21
CA ALA A 147 5.89 -18.55 4.06
C ALA A 147 5.48 -18.49 2.59
N SER A 148 4.33 -19.07 2.29
CA SER A 148 3.77 -19.12 0.94
C SER A 148 2.47 -18.31 0.87
N VAL A 149 2.36 -17.44 -0.12
CA VAL A 149 1.20 -16.54 -0.29
C VAL A 149 0.63 -16.67 -1.70
N SER A 150 -0.68 -16.89 -1.81
CA SER A 150 -1.44 -16.67 -3.04
C SER A 150 -2.24 -15.38 -2.89
N ALA A 151 -1.96 -14.39 -3.72
CA ALA A 151 -2.58 -13.07 -3.67
C ALA A 151 -3.38 -12.79 -4.95
N SER A 152 -4.60 -12.27 -4.79
CA SER A 152 -5.48 -11.90 -5.90
C SER A 152 -6.35 -10.69 -5.53
N GLY A 153 -7.10 -10.15 -6.49
CA GLY A 153 -7.85 -8.91 -6.28
C GLY A 153 -6.90 -7.72 -6.16
N SER A 154 -7.08 -6.87 -5.16
CA SER A 154 -6.23 -5.72 -4.84
C SER A 154 -5.31 -5.99 -3.64
N ALA A 155 -5.05 -7.28 -3.33
CA ALA A 155 -4.32 -7.66 -2.13
C ALA A 155 -2.90 -7.11 -2.15
N SER A 156 -2.41 -6.72 -0.99
CA SER A 156 -1.08 -6.12 -0.81
C SER A 156 -0.17 -7.05 -0.02
N VAL A 157 1.00 -7.38 -0.56
CA VAL A 157 1.95 -8.32 0.06
C VAL A 157 3.33 -7.68 0.21
N SER A 158 3.88 -7.71 1.41
CA SER A 158 5.30 -7.47 1.67
C SER A 158 5.99 -8.81 1.92
N ALA A 159 6.88 -9.22 1.01
CA ALA A 159 7.60 -10.49 1.06
C ALA A 159 9.09 -10.29 1.30
N SER A 160 9.65 -11.06 2.23
CA SER A 160 11.07 -11.01 2.59
C SER A 160 11.62 -12.40 2.91
N GLY A 161 12.94 -12.51 3.10
CA GLY A 161 13.57 -13.81 3.38
C GLY A 161 13.48 -14.72 2.16
N SER A 162 12.97 -15.94 2.35
CA SER A 162 12.73 -16.93 1.27
C SER A 162 11.22 -17.11 0.98
N ALA A 163 10.41 -16.10 1.33
CA ALA A 163 8.97 -16.17 1.13
C ALA A 163 8.64 -16.32 -0.37
N SER A 164 7.60 -17.10 -0.65
CA SER A 164 7.13 -17.36 -2.01
C SER A 164 5.75 -16.76 -2.22
N VAL A 165 5.56 -16.01 -3.30
CA VAL A 165 4.29 -15.33 -3.61
C VAL A 165 3.84 -15.68 -5.03
N SER A 166 2.58 -16.07 -5.18
CA SER A 166 1.88 -16.10 -6.46
C SER A 166 0.87 -14.95 -6.48
N ALA A 167 1.04 -13.97 -7.35
CA ALA A 167 0.23 -12.76 -7.44
C ALA A 167 -0.53 -12.69 -8.78
N SER A 168 -1.81 -12.35 -8.73
CA SER A 168 -2.70 -12.24 -9.89
C SER A 168 -3.72 -11.10 -9.69
N GLY A 169 -4.54 -10.81 -10.71
CA GLY A 169 -5.46 -9.66 -10.66
C GLY A 169 -4.69 -8.34 -10.56
N SER A 170 -5.11 -7.46 -9.66
CA SER A 170 -4.45 -6.18 -9.37
C SER A 170 -3.58 -6.24 -8.10
N ALA A 171 -3.15 -7.44 -7.69
CA ALA A 171 -2.37 -7.62 -6.48
C ALA A 171 -1.04 -6.87 -6.56
N SER A 172 -0.63 -6.28 -5.44
CA SER A 172 0.60 -5.50 -5.33
C SER A 172 1.58 -6.21 -4.39
N VAL A 173 2.81 -6.42 -4.85
CA VAL A 173 3.85 -7.13 -4.08
C VAL A 173 5.10 -6.27 -3.96
N SER A 174 5.58 -6.09 -2.73
CA SER A 174 6.93 -5.61 -2.44
C SER A 174 7.79 -6.78 -2.00
N ALA A 175 8.74 -7.19 -2.83
CA ALA A 175 9.62 -8.34 -2.61
C ALA A 175 11.06 -7.90 -2.34
N SER A 176 11.66 -8.44 -1.30
CA SER A 176 13.03 -8.13 -0.89
C SER A 176 13.78 -9.38 -0.40
N GLY A 177 15.09 -9.26 -0.17
CA GLY A 177 15.90 -10.39 0.27
C GLY A 177 16.01 -11.45 -0.83
N SER A 178 15.66 -12.71 -0.54
CA SER A 178 15.63 -13.83 -1.50
C SER A 178 14.20 -14.26 -1.84
N ALA A 179 13.22 -13.36 -1.64
CA ALA A 179 11.82 -13.67 -1.91
C ALA A 179 11.61 -14.01 -3.38
N SER A 180 10.72 -14.97 -3.63
CA SER A 180 10.38 -15.44 -4.98
C SER A 180 8.94 -15.07 -5.30
N VAL A 181 8.72 -14.46 -6.47
CA VAL A 181 7.39 -14.00 -6.90
C VAL A 181 7.07 -14.55 -8.29
N SER A 182 5.90 -15.15 -8.44
CA SER A 182 5.26 -15.40 -9.72
C SER A 182 4.12 -14.40 -9.90
N ALA A 183 4.21 -13.53 -10.91
CA ALA A 183 3.23 -12.47 -11.17
C ALA A 183 2.51 -12.69 -12.51
N PHE A 184 1.19 -12.58 -12.48
CA PHE A 184 0.30 -12.82 -13.61
C PHE A 184 -0.73 -11.69 -13.75
N ASP A 185 -1.48 -11.69 -14.86
CA ASP A 185 -2.54 -10.73 -15.16
C ASP A 185 -2.09 -9.27 -15.04
N SER A 186 -2.63 -8.47 -14.13
CA SER A 186 -2.28 -7.06 -13.92
C SER A 186 -1.50 -6.85 -12.61
N ALA A 187 -0.90 -7.91 -12.06
CA ALA A 187 -0.17 -7.83 -10.81
C ALA A 187 1.03 -6.89 -10.94
N SER A 188 1.31 -6.15 -9.89
CA SER A 188 2.40 -5.18 -9.84
C SER A 188 3.42 -5.59 -8.77
N VAL A 189 4.70 -5.65 -9.15
CA VAL A 189 5.78 -6.10 -8.26
C VAL A 189 6.87 -5.05 -8.17
N SER A 190 7.24 -4.65 -6.95
CA SER A 190 8.50 -3.97 -6.66
C SER A 190 9.49 -4.99 -6.10
N ALA A 191 10.59 -5.26 -6.80
CA ALA A 191 11.60 -6.24 -6.42
C ALA A 191 12.93 -5.55 -6.08
N SER A 192 13.50 -5.85 -4.92
CA SER A 192 14.78 -5.31 -4.45
C SER A 192 15.66 -6.39 -3.80
N GLY A 193 16.90 -6.03 -3.42
CA GLY A 193 17.87 -7.00 -2.91
C GLY A 193 18.23 -8.07 -3.94
N SER A 194 17.98 -9.35 -3.61
CA SER A 194 18.18 -10.51 -4.49
C SER A 194 16.87 -11.21 -4.82
N ALA A 195 15.75 -10.49 -4.74
CA ALA A 195 14.43 -11.03 -5.03
C ALA A 195 14.36 -11.53 -6.48
N SER A 196 13.65 -12.64 -6.67
CA SER A 196 13.47 -13.29 -7.97
C SER A 196 12.02 -13.19 -8.41
N VAL A 197 11.78 -12.71 -9.63
CA VAL A 197 10.45 -12.52 -10.19
C VAL A 197 10.32 -13.27 -11.50
N SER A 198 9.26 -14.06 -11.65
CA SER A 198 8.77 -14.58 -12.93
C SER A 198 7.45 -13.91 -13.24
N ALA A 199 7.38 -13.14 -14.32
CA ALA A 199 6.22 -12.30 -14.66
C ALA A 199 5.68 -12.63 -16.04
N SER A 200 4.35 -12.69 -16.17
CA SER A 200 3.67 -12.91 -17.45
C SER A 200 2.33 -12.19 -17.55
N GLY A 201 1.69 -12.22 -18.72
CA GLY A 201 0.45 -11.49 -18.96
C GLY A 201 0.71 -9.98 -19.13
N SER A 202 -0.06 -9.17 -18.43
CA SER A 202 0.04 -7.70 -18.39
C SER A 202 0.68 -7.20 -17.09
N ALA A 203 1.42 -8.06 -16.37
CA ALA A 203 2.04 -7.72 -15.11
C ALA A 203 3.07 -6.60 -15.31
N SER A 204 3.37 -5.88 -14.23
CA SER A 204 4.42 -4.87 -14.21
C SER A 204 5.43 -5.14 -13.09
N VAL A 205 6.70 -4.88 -13.37
CA VAL A 205 7.78 -5.10 -12.41
C VAL A 205 8.66 -3.86 -12.33
N ARG A 206 8.93 -3.36 -11.12
CA ARG A 206 10.01 -2.41 -10.83
C ARG A 206 11.17 -3.17 -10.22
N ALA A 207 12.32 -3.16 -10.89
CA ALA A 207 13.51 -3.90 -10.48
C ALA A 207 14.57 -2.95 -9.92
N PHE A 208 14.93 -3.16 -8.66
CA PHE A 208 15.94 -2.42 -7.91
C PHE A 208 17.10 -3.34 -7.52
N ASP A 209 18.21 -2.75 -7.07
CA ASP A 209 19.39 -3.47 -6.59
C ASP A 209 19.81 -4.63 -7.53
N SER A 210 20.01 -5.83 -6.98
CA SER A 210 20.44 -7.03 -7.71
C SER A 210 19.26 -7.98 -7.98
N ALA A 211 18.03 -7.45 -8.08
CA ALA A 211 16.84 -8.24 -8.35
C ALA A 211 16.97 -8.98 -9.70
N SER A 212 16.40 -10.18 -9.77
CA SER A 212 16.39 -11.01 -10.98
C SER A 212 14.96 -11.13 -11.51
N VAL A 213 14.74 -10.75 -12.78
CA VAL A 213 13.41 -10.75 -13.40
C VAL A 213 13.44 -11.57 -14.69
N ARG A 214 12.53 -12.55 -14.79
CA ARG A 214 12.17 -13.22 -16.03
C ARG A 214 10.78 -12.78 -16.44
N ALA A 215 10.64 -12.14 -17.59
CA ALA A 215 9.40 -11.52 -18.04
C ALA A 215 8.99 -12.02 -19.42
N SER A 216 7.70 -12.34 -19.60
CA SER A 216 7.14 -12.60 -20.94
C SER A 216 7.14 -11.34 -21.80
N SER A 217 6.97 -11.48 -23.12
CA SER A 217 7.18 -10.38 -24.10
C SER A 217 6.28 -9.15 -23.95
N ARG A 218 5.22 -9.19 -23.13
CA ARG A 218 4.27 -8.08 -22.92
C ARG A 218 4.34 -7.45 -21.52
N VAL A 219 5.18 -8.00 -20.64
CA VAL A 219 5.34 -7.48 -19.28
C VAL A 219 6.20 -6.23 -19.31
N ALA A 220 5.73 -5.16 -18.68
CA ALA A 220 6.52 -3.94 -18.50
C ALA A 220 7.50 -4.14 -17.34
N VAL A 221 8.78 -3.86 -17.58
CA VAL A 221 9.83 -3.94 -16.55
C VAL A 221 10.53 -2.59 -16.45
N HIS A 222 10.29 -1.88 -15.36
CA HIS A 222 10.99 -0.65 -15.01
C HIS A 222 12.32 -0.99 -14.33
N LEU A 223 13.43 -0.74 -15.03
CA LEU A 223 14.78 -1.02 -14.54
C LEU A 223 15.30 0.20 -13.79
N HIS A 224 15.51 0.08 -12.47
CA HIS A 224 15.99 1.17 -11.62
C HIS A 224 17.44 0.96 -11.13
N SER A 225 18.08 -0.15 -11.49
CA SER A 225 19.47 -0.43 -11.13
C SER A 225 20.20 -1.23 -12.20
N GLY A 226 21.39 -0.78 -12.60
CA GLY A 226 22.25 -1.53 -13.53
C GLY A 226 22.80 -2.85 -12.94
N LYS A 227 22.51 -3.15 -11.67
CA LYS A 227 22.83 -4.45 -11.04
C LYS A 227 21.72 -5.49 -11.22
N ALA A 228 20.51 -5.07 -11.60
CA ALA A 228 19.40 -5.99 -11.76
C ALA A 228 19.57 -6.81 -13.04
N GLN A 229 19.15 -8.07 -12.99
CA GLN A 229 19.25 -9.01 -14.10
C GLN A 229 17.88 -9.20 -14.73
N ILE A 230 17.68 -8.69 -15.94
CA ILE A 230 16.39 -8.75 -16.63
C ILE A 230 16.50 -9.66 -17.85
N ALA A 231 15.57 -10.61 -17.97
CA ALA A 231 15.43 -11.50 -19.11
C ALA A 231 14.00 -11.44 -19.66
N GLY A 232 13.85 -10.85 -20.84
CA GLY A 232 12.55 -10.64 -21.50
C GLY A 232 11.81 -9.39 -21.01
N GLY A 233 10.52 -9.28 -21.36
CA GLY A 233 9.72 -8.08 -21.10
C GLY A 233 10.01 -6.92 -22.04
N VAL A 234 9.21 -5.86 -21.86
CA VAL A 234 9.45 -4.52 -22.42
C VAL A 234 10.15 -3.72 -21.32
N VAL A 235 11.46 -3.48 -21.50
CA VAL A 235 12.26 -2.78 -20.49
C VAL A 235 12.14 -1.28 -20.68
N ILE A 236 11.75 -0.60 -19.60
CA ILE A 236 11.76 0.86 -19.46
C ILE A 236 12.94 1.16 -18.55
N ASP A 237 14.03 1.66 -19.13
CA ASP A 237 15.28 1.88 -18.41
C ASP A 237 15.30 3.24 -17.72
N HIS A 238 15.46 3.24 -16.39
CA HIS A 238 15.59 4.43 -15.56
C HIS A 238 17.02 4.63 -15.05
N THR A 239 17.99 3.76 -15.38
CA THR A 239 19.33 3.82 -14.75
C THR A 239 20.13 5.06 -15.15
N ASP A 240 19.88 5.58 -16.35
CA ASP A 240 20.66 6.66 -16.96
C ASP A 240 19.90 7.99 -17.00
N VAL A 241 18.75 8.09 -16.33
CA VAL A 241 17.95 9.33 -16.29
C VAL A 241 18.58 10.32 -15.33
N ASP A 242 19.39 11.24 -15.87
CA ASP A 242 19.89 12.40 -15.12
C ASP A 242 18.81 13.50 -15.05
N ARG A 243 18.04 13.49 -13.97
CA ARG A 243 16.99 14.50 -13.74
C ARG A 243 17.53 15.89 -13.37
N SER A 244 18.85 16.08 -13.28
CA SER A 244 19.45 17.41 -13.13
C SER A 244 19.66 18.13 -14.46
N ASP A 245 19.73 17.39 -15.57
CA ASP A 245 19.73 17.95 -16.91
C ASP A 245 18.31 18.43 -17.29
N VAL A 246 18.21 19.68 -17.75
CA VAL A 246 16.92 20.32 -18.08
C VAL A 246 16.24 19.59 -19.24
N GLY A 247 16.97 19.20 -20.28
CA GLY A 247 16.39 18.52 -21.44
C GLY A 247 15.79 17.16 -21.07
N THR A 248 16.56 16.37 -20.31
CA THR A 248 16.14 15.08 -19.76
C THR A 248 14.96 15.23 -18.82
N TRP A 249 14.96 16.24 -17.95
CA TRP A 249 13.85 16.51 -17.05
C TRP A 249 12.57 16.89 -17.81
N LEU A 250 12.68 17.72 -18.86
CA LEU A 250 11.53 18.10 -19.69
C LEU A 250 10.93 16.87 -20.39
N ASP A 251 11.76 16.04 -21.02
CA ASP A 251 11.34 14.81 -21.69
C ASP A 251 10.69 13.82 -20.70
N TYR A 252 11.33 13.60 -19.55
CA TYR A 252 10.84 12.72 -18.49
C TYR A 252 9.45 13.14 -17.98
N ASN A 253 9.17 14.44 -17.91
CA ASN A 253 7.88 14.97 -17.47
C ASN A 253 6.89 15.19 -18.63
N GLY A 254 7.23 14.78 -19.87
CA GLY A 254 6.37 14.91 -21.04
C GLY A 254 6.13 16.35 -21.48
N ILE A 255 7.05 17.27 -21.17
CA ILE A 255 6.90 18.70 -21.47
C ILE A 255 7.37 18.96 -22.89
N THR A 256 6.47 19.50 -23.70
CA THR A 256 6.77 19.83 -25.10
C THR A 256 7.62 21.09 -25.19
N VAL A 257 8.66 21.04 -26.03
CA VAL A 257 9.52 22.18 -26.37
C VAL A 257 9.36 22.51 -27.85
N SER A 258 9.02 23.75 -28.18
CA SER A 258 8.98 24.26 -29.55
C SER A 258 9.77 25.56 -29.63
N ASP A 259 10.69 25.66 -30.58
CA ASP A 259 11.52 26.86 -30.81
C ASP A 259 12.23 27.40 -29.55
N GLY A 260 12.67 26.48 -28.67
CA GLY A 260 13.33 26.82 -27.41
C GLY A 260 12.40 27.29 -26.30
N ILE A 261 11.08 27.19 -26.48
CA ILE A 261 10.05 27.52 -25.49
C ILE A 261 9.36 26.25 -25.01
N ALA A 262 9.28 26.08 -23.69
CA ALA A 262 8.57 25.00 -23.03
C ALA A 262 7.25 25.50 -22.42
N THR A 263 6.23 24.64 -22.43
CA THR A 263 4.93 24.93 -21.81
C THR A 263 4.91 24.48 -20.36
N PHE A 264 4.58 25.41 -19.46
CA PHE A 264 4.42 25.15 -18.03
C PHE A 264 3.10 25.71 -17.51
N TYR A 265 2.75 25.36 -16.27
CA TYR A 265 1.51 25.78 -15.65
C TYR A 265 1.71 26.43 -14.29
N LYS A 266 0.85 27.41 -14.01
CA LYS A 266 0.84 28.13 -12.74
C LYS A 266 -0.57 28.32 -12.21
N ALA A 267 -0.80 27.79 -11.02
CA ALA A 267 -1.96 28.06 -10.19
C ALA A 267 -1.83 29.44 -9.55
N VAL A 268 -2.88 30.24 -9.66
CA VAL A 268 -2.97 31.62 -9.18
C VAL A 268 -4.32 31.88 -8.51
N ASP A 269 -4.39 32.96 -7.73
CA ASP A 269 -5.65 33.44 -7.16
C ASP A 269 -6.58 34.05 -8.23
N GLN A 270 -7.77 34.47 -7.81
CA GLN A 270 -8.76 35.10 -8.69
C GLN A 270 -8.25 36.37 -9.37
N GLN A 271 -7.28 37.06 -8.78
CA GLN A 271 -6.63 38.26 -9.30
C GLN A 271 -5.35 37.96 -10.09
N LEU A 272 -5.13 36.71 -10.49
CA LEU A 272 -3.95 36.24 -11.23
C LEU A 272 -2.63 36.41 -10.46
N ARG A 273 -2.65 36.27 -9.13
CA ARG A 273 -1.45 36.38 -8.29
C ARG A 273 -1.05 35.04 -7.70
N ALA A 274 0.25 34.83 -7.57
CA ALA A 274 0.81 33.71 -6.82
C ALA A 274 2.01 34.16 -5.98
N GLY A 275 2.26 33.45 -4.87
CA GLY A 275 3.34 33.74 -3.92
C GLY A 275 2.89 33.44 -2.48
N HIS A 276 3.84 33.42 -1.54
CA HIS A 276 3.56 33.23 -0.12
C HIS A 276 4.41 34.19 0.73
N GLY A 277 3.83 34.69 1.82
CA GLY A 277 4.54 35.36 2.92
C GLY A 277 5.01 36.80 2.69
N TYR A 278 5.59 37.16 1.54
CA TYR A 278 6.30 38.46 1.43
C TYR A 278 6.27 39.18 0.06
N ILE A 279 6.04 38.50 -1.07
CA ILE A 279 5.86 39.13 -2.39
C ILE A 279 4.85 38.32 -3.20
N LEU A 280 3.77 38.97 -3.64
CA LEU A 280 2.84 38.41 -4.62
C LEU A 280 3.29 38.84 -6.01
N THR A 281 3.46 37.87 -6.91
CA THR A 281 3.69 38.12 -8.33
C THR A 281 2.36 38.04 -9.05
N THR A 282 2.01 39.08 -9.79
CA THR A 282 0.86 39.06 -10.71
C THR A 282 1.28 38.48 -12.06
N TYR A 283 0.42 37.68 -12.67
CA TYR A 283 0.62 37.03 -13.96
C TYR A 283 -0.48 37.46 -14.96
N PRO A 284 -0.40 38.68 -15.54
CA PRO A 284 -1.40 39.16 -16.48
C PRO A 284 -1.36 38.34 -17.76
N ILE A 285 -2.53 37.90 -18.25
CA ILE A 285 -2.65 37.12 -19.49
C ILE A 285 -2.22 37.98 -20.69
N GLY A 286 -1.39 37.41 -21.56
CA GLY A 286 -0.81 38.07 -22.74
C GLY A 286 0.46 38.86 -22.46
N GLU A 287 0.90 38.95 -21.20
CA GLU A 287 2.09 39.73 -20.81
C GLU A 287 3.29 38.86 -20.46
N THR A 288 4.48 39.48 -20.50
CA THR A 288 5.71 38.87 -20.00
C THR A 288 5.92 39.23 -18.54
N VAL A 289 6.03 38.22 -17.69
CA VAL A 289 6.35 38.35 -16.27
C VAL A 289 7.84 38.08 -16.10
N THR A 290 8.52 38.92 -15.33
CA THR A 290 9.96 38.79 -15.04
C THR A 290 10.18 38.77 -13.54
N ALA A 291 11.14 37.98 -13.06
CA ALA A 291 11.67 38.03 -11.69
C ALA A 291 12.97 38.86 -11.67
N PRO A 292 12.93 40.12 -11.19
CA PRO A 292 14.13 40.98 -11.13
C PRO A 292 15.19 40.47 -10.15
N ASP A 293 14.76 39.66 -9.18
CA ASP A 293 15.59 39.04 -8.15
C ASP A 293 16.13 37.66 -8.57
N TRP A 294 16.19 37.38 -9.88
CA TRP A 294 16.62 36.11 -10.44
C TRP A 294 17.98 35.63 -9.91
N ASP A 295 18.01 34.38 -9.43
CA ASP A 295 19.21 33.66 -9.01
C ASP A 295 19.19 32.22 -9.56
N PRO A 296 20.10 31.82 -10.46
CA PRO A 296 20.11 30.50 -11.09
C PRO A 296 20.64 29.37 -10.17
N VAL A 297 20.55 29.51 -8.85
CA VAL A 297 20.86 28.43 -7.90
C VAL A 297 19.63 27.53 -7.68
N GLN A 298 19.91 26.23 -7.53
CA GLN A 298 18.95 25.17 -7.23
C GLN A 298 18.37 25.28 -5.80
N ARG A 299 17.69 26.39 -5.50
CA ARG A 299 16.94 26.62 -4.26
C ARG A 299 15.70 27.45 -4.53
N CYS A 300 14.68 27.27 -3.69
CA CYS A 300 13.46 28.06 -3.73
C CYS A 300 13.72 29.56 -3.46
N GLY A 301 12.86 30.42 -4.02
CA GLY A 301 12.96 31.89 -3.96
C GLY A 301 13.80 32.49 -5.10
N TYR A 302 13.84 33.82 -5.24
CA TYR A 302 14.71 34.51 -6.20
C TYR A 302 14.49 34.08 -7.67
N GLY A 303 13.23 34.07 -8.11
CA GLY A 303 12.81 33.56 -9.43
C GLY A 303 11.35 33.13 -9.49
N LEU A 304 10.83 32.97 -10.71
CA LEU A 304 9.49 32.43 -10.97
C LEU A 304 9.52 30.90 -10.92
N HIS A 305 8.36 30.28 -10.64
CA HIS A 305 8.24 28.82 -10.51
C HIS A 305 6.96 28.32 -11.18
N ALA A 306 7.06 27.20 -11.89
CA ALA A 306 5.93 26.54 -12.54
C ALA A 306 6.19 25.04 -12.67
N THR A 307 5.13 24.27 -12.91
CA THR A 307 5.16 22.81 -13.06
C THR A 307 4.75 22.41 -14.47
N GLY A 308 5.11 21.20 -14.90
CA GLY A 308 4.67 20.66 -16.20
C GLY A 308 3.20 20.25 -16.24
N ASP A 309 2.55 20.15 -15.08
CA ASP A 309 1.16 19.72 -14.92
C ASP A 309 0.35 20.74 -14.09
N PRO A 310 -0.88 21.11 -14.48
CA PRO A 310 -1.71 22.04 -13.72
C PRO A 310 -2.12 21.53 -12.33
N GLY A 311 -2.37 20.23 -12.18
CA GLY A 311 -2.73 19.63 -10.89
C GLY A 311 -1.56 19.60 -9.93
N LEU A 312 -0.34 19.34 -10.42
CA LEU A 312 0.86 19.53 -9.62
C LEU A 312 1.01 21.00 -9.21
N SER A 313 0.68 21.94 -10.09
CA SER A 313 0.73 23.36 -9.73
C SER A 313 -0.26 23.71 -8.62
N GLU A 314 -1.44 23.08 -8.56
CA GLU A 314 -2.42 23.27 -7.48
C GLU A 314 -1.83 22.81 -6.13
N SER A 315 -1.11 21.69 -6.10
CA SER A 315 -0.47 21.21 -4.86
C SER A 315 0.57 22.19 -4.28
N TYR A 316 1.17 23.02 -5.15
CA TYR A 316 2.09 24.10 -4.77
C TYR A 316 1.40 25.44 -4.55
N TYR A 317 0.10 25.53 -4.79
CA TYR A 317 -0.68 26.72 -4.51
C TYR A 317 -1.02 26.76 -3.03
N LEU A 318 -0.37 27.68 -2.31
CA LEU A 318 -0.56 27.86 -0.87
C LEU A 318 -1.68 28.86 -0.53
N GLY A 319 -2.63 29.08 -1.45
CA GLY A 319 -3.80 29.91 -1.17
C GLY A 319 -4.96 29.05 -0.67
N ASP A 320 -5.64 29.49 0.40
CA ASP A 320 -6.81 28.82 0.96
C ASP A 320 -8.06 28.88 0.05
N ASP A 321 -7.93 29.23 -1.23
CA ASP A 321 -9.06 29.34 -2.16
C ASP A 321 -9.20 28.06 -3.01
N PRO A 322 -10.27 27.28 -2.82
CA PRO A 322 -10.58 26.09 -3.63
C PRO A 322 -10.96 26.44 -5.09
N ARG A 323 -10.92 27.72 -5.47
CA ARG A 323 -11.18 28.22 -6.83
C ARG A 323 -9.91 28.78 -7.46
N CYS A 324 -8.74 28.17 -7.26
CA CYS A 324 -7.55 28.63 -7.95
C CYS A 324 -7.74 28.57 -9.49
N ARG A 325 -7.11 29.50 -10.19
CA ARG A 325 -7.12 29.59 -11.66
C ARG A 325 -5.80 29.04 -12.20
N TYR A 326 -5.80 28.49 -13.40
CA TYR A 326 -4.62 27.85 -14.00
C TYR A 326 -4.17 28.61 -15.23
N LEU A 327 -2.90 29.01 -15.26
CA LEU A 327 -2.30 29.72 -16.37
C LEU A 327 -1.34 28.81 -17.13
N GLU A 328 -1.44 28.84 -18.45
CA GLU A 328 -0.43 28.30 -19.35
C GLU A 328 0.67 29.35 -19.56
N LEU A 329 1.91 28.94 -19.32
CA LEU A 329 3.10 29.77 -19.42
C LEU A 329 3.98 29.26 -20.57
N ALA A 330 4.42 30.18 -21.42
CA ALA A 330 5.49 29.98 -22.37
C ALA A 330 6.80 30.41 -21.70
N VAL A 331 7.71 29.47 -21.46
CA VAL A 331 8.95 29.70 -20.72
C VAL A 331 10.15 29.35 -21.60
N PRO A 332 11.12 30.25 -21.79
CA PRO A 332 12.37 29.91 -22.45
C PRO A 332 13.08 28.77 -21.73
N VAL A 333 13.56 27.78 -22.49
CA VAL A 333 14.33 26.64 -21.94
C VAL A 333 15.71 27.11 -21.46
N GLU A 334 16.28 28.09 -22.15
CA GLU A 334 17.53 28.73 -21.71
C GLU A 334 17.35 29.39 -20.34
N GLY A 335 18.20 29.02 -19.39
CA GLY A 335 18.15 29.55 -18.03
C GLY A 335 17.14 28.87 -17.10
N LEU A 336 16.48 27.78 -17.53
CA LEU A 336 15.72 26.95 -16.60
C LEU A 336 16.64 26.29 -15.58
N VAL A 337 16.16 26.21 -14.34
CA VAL A 337 16.77 25.46 -13.25
C VAL A 337 15.76 24.45 -12.73
N VAL A 338 16.13 23.17 -12.75
CA VAL A 338 15.28 22.09 -12.22
C VAL A 338 15.24 22.15 -10.68
N LEU A 339 14.04 22.14 -10.12
CA LEU A 339 13.79 22.04 -8.69
C LEU A 339 12.83 20.86 -8.45
N ASP A 340 13.37 19.65 -8.28
CA ASP A 340 12.62 18.42 -8.05
C ASP A 340 11.58 18.11 -9.14
N ASP A 341 10.30 18.44 -8.89
CA ASP A 341 9.14 18.21 -9.75
C ASP A 341 8.61 19.51 -10.39
N LYS A 342 9.34 20.61 -10.24
CA LYS A 342 9.06 21.91 -10.88
C LYS A 342 10.33 22.52 -11.45
N VAL A 343 10.16 23.65 -12.12
CA VAL A 343 11.28 24.46 -12.60
C VAL A 343 11.25 25.85 -12.00
N LYS A 344 12.41 26.47 -12.05
CA LYS A 344 12.63 27.86 -11.71
C LYS A 344 13.18 28.60 -12.93
N PHE A 345 12.71 29.80 -13.19
CA PHE A 345 13.06 30.60 -14.37
C PHE A 345 12.98 32.11 -14.13
N GLN A 346 13.67 32.87 -14.97
CA GLN A 346 13.75 34.33 -14.87
C GLN A 346 12.50 35.02 -15.42
N SER A 347 11.94 34.52 -16.52
CA SER A 347 10.81 35.15 -17.19
C SER A 347 9.91 34.13 -17.88
N CYS A 348 8.65 34.49 -18.06
CA CYS A 348 7.69 33.75 -18.86
C CYS A 348 6.71 34.68 -19.53
N THR A 349 6.09 34.22 -20.61
CA THR A 349 4.89 34.84 -21.17
C THR A 349 3.68 34.07 -20.68
N VAL A 350 2.68 34.77 -20.13
CA VAL A 350 1.42 34.17 -19.73
C VAL A 350 0.55 34.06 -20.98
N VAL A 351 0.36 32.84 -21.48
CA VAL A 351 -0.32 32.63 -22.76
C VAL A 351 -1.82 32.81 -22.61
N ARG A 352 -2.42 32.07 -21.68
CA ARG A 352 -3.86 31.99 -21.49
C ARG A 352 -4.21 31.31 -20.18
N GLU A 353 -5.49 31.31 -19.85
CA GLU A 353 -6.05 30.48 -18.80
C GLU A 353 -6.50 29.12 -19.36
N VAL A 354 -6.30 28.07 -18.55
CA VAL A 354 -6.61 26.68 -18.88
C VAL A 354 -7.44 26.02 -17.77
N LYS A 355 -8.01 24.87 -18.08
CA LYS A 355 -8.62 23.96 -17.11
C LYS A 355 -7.52 23.23 -16.33
N LEU A 356 -7.91 22.57 -15.24
CA LEU A 356 -7.04 21.62 -14.52
C LEU A 356 -6.48 20.51 -15.44
N THR A 357 -7.18 20.19 -16.53
CA THR A 357 -6.72 19.23 -17.54
C THR A 357 -5.68 19.79 -18.51
N GLY A 358 -5.24 21.04 -18.36
CA GLY A 358 -4.37 21.76 -19.28
C GLY A 358 -5.05 22.25 -20.56
N ALA A 359 -6.33 21.89 -20.76
CA ALA A 359 -7.08 22.29 -21.95
C ALA A 359 -7.50 23.77 -21.87
N PRO A 360 -7.59 24.48 -23.01
CA PRO A 360 -8.06 25.87 -23.02
C PRO A 360 -9.47 26.02 -22.42
N LEU A 361 -9.73 27.15 -21.75
CA LEU A 361 -11.09 27.55 -21.43
C LEU A 361 -11.88 27.87 -22.72
N ALA A 362 -13.13 27.42 -22.80
CA ALA A 362 -13.96 27.67 -23.98
C ALA A 362 -14.17 29.17 -24.18
N GLY A 363 -13.74 29.72 -25.33
CA GLY A 363 -13.90 31.13 -25.68
C GLY A 363 -12.61 31.99 -25.71
N GLY A 364 -11.44 31.43 -25.43
CA GLY A 364 -10.15 32.14 -25.60
C GLY A 364 -9.73 32.17 -27.06
N ALA A 365 -9.60 33.37 -27.65
CA ALA A 365 -9.11 33.56 -29.02
C ALA A 365 -7.67 33.02 -29.19
N GLN A 366 -7.41 32.42 -30.35
CA GLN A 366 -6.06 32.12 -30.87
C GLN A 366 -5.31 33.40 -31.22
#